data_AF-A0A537QQ48-F1
#
_entry.id   AF-A0A537QQ48-F1
#
_cell.length_a   1.000
_cell.length_b   1.000
_cell.length_c   1.000
_cell.angle_alpha   90.00
_cell.angle_beta   90.00
_cell.angle_gamma   90.00
#
_symmetry.space_group_name_H-M   'P 1'
#
loop_
_entity.id
_entity.type
_entity.pdbx_description
1 polymer ?
#
loop_
_entity_poly.entity_id
_entity_poly.type
_entity_poly.pdbx_seq_one_letter_code
_entity_poly.pdbx_strand_id
1 'polypeptide(L)'
;VKAWEEGAEHALRWENAHTFAAGIRVPQAIGDFPILRAVRESGGFATAVSDDAIAAAWREVAAEEGLLLCPEGAATYAAYKQALADGQVRPDERVVLFNCASGLKYPMPEAGTPLKLGGPIDWQKLTQAR
;
A
#
# COMPACT_ATOMS: atom_id res chain seq x y z
N VAL A 1 -2.19 13.08 -7.87
CA VAL A 1 -3.60 13.10 -8.35
C VAL A 1 -3.82 14.20 -9.38
N LYS A 2 -2.78 14.62 -10.11
CA LYS A 2 -2.82 15.83 -10.94
C LYS A 2 -3.81 15.75 -12.11
N ALA A 3 -3.70 14.71 -12.95
CA ALA A 3 -4.58 14.55 -14.11
C ALA A 3 -6.07 14.40 -13.73
N TRP A 4 -6.34 13.82 -12.56
CA TRP A 4 -7.69 13.74 -12.01
C TRP A 4 -8.21 15.12 -11.60
N GLU A 5 -7.44 15.85 -10.77
CA GLU A 5 -7.78 17.19 -10.27
C GLU A 5 -7.96 18.21 -11.39
N GLU A 6 -7.13 18.12 -12.44
CA GLU A 6 -7.20 18.98 -13.62
C GLU A 6 -8.33 18.61 -14.59
N GLY A 7 -9.07 17.52 -14.33
CA GLY A 7 -10.12 17.04 -15.24
C GLY A 7 -9.57 16.55 -16.59
N ALA A 8 -8.28 16.21 -16.66
CA ALA A 8 -7.62 15.83 -17.90
C ALA A 8 -8.08 14.45 -18.39
N GLU A 9 -8.07 14.26 -19.71
CA GLU A 9 -8.39 12.97 -20.32
C GLU A 9 -7.25 11.96 -20.22
N HIS A 10 -6.01 12.46 -20.27
CA HIS A 10 -4.79 11.67 -20.22
C HIS A 10 -3.88 12.14 -19.08
N ALA A 11 -3.16 11.19 -18.49
CA ALA A 11 -2.12 11.49 -17.52
C ALA A 11 -0.79 11.69 -18.26
N LEU A 12 -0.29 12.93 -18.21
CA LEU A 12 1.06 13.21 -18.67
C LEU A 12 2.07 12.43 -17.83
N ARG A 13 3.20 12.11 -18.45
CA ARG A 13 4.33 11.45 -17.79
C ARG A 13 4.75 12.25 -16.55
N TRP A 14 4.88 11.54 -15.43
CA TRP A 14 5.44 12.08 -14.20
C TRP A 14 6.96 11.94 -14.24
N GLU A 15 7.65 13.06 -14.46
CA GLU A 15 9.11 13.06 -14.48
C GLU A 15 9.68 12.76 -13.09
N ASN A 16 10.74 11.95 -13.06
CA ASN A 16 11.42 11.51 -11.83
C ASN A 16 10.45 10.86 -10.81
N ALA A 17 9.46 10.10 -11.28
CA ALA A 17 8.53 9.38 -10.40
C ALA A 17 9.28 8.50 -9.40
N HIS A 18 9.01 8.72 -8.11
CA HIS A 18 9.68 8.04 -7.01
C HIS A 18 8.66 7.53 -5.99
N THR A 19 8.84 6.28 -5.61
CA THR A 19 8.22 5.62 -4.45
C THR A 19 8.97 4.30 -4.22
N PHE A 20 9.03 3.81 -2.99
CA PHE A 20 9.52 2.46 -2.71
C PHE A 20 8.52 1.37 -3.12
N ALA A 21 7.24 1.70 -3.30
CA ALA A 21 6.20 0.80 -3.82
C ALA A 21 6.36 0.62 -5.34
N ALA A 22 7.33 -0.20 -5.74
CA ALA A 22 7.79 -0.34 -7.12
C ALA A 22 6.69 -0.75 -8.11
N GLY A 23 5.67 -1.49 -7.68
CA GLY A 23 4.53 -1.92 -8.50
C GLY A 23 3.59 -0.79 -8.91
N ILE A 24 3.61 0.35 -8.21
CA ILE A 24 2.87 1.58 -8.58
C ILE A 24 3.81 2.75 -8.96
N ARG A 25 5.13 2.51 -9.03
CA ARG A 25 6.09 3.48 -9.58
C ARG A 25 6.04 3.48 -11.11
N VAL A 26 4.93 3.99 -11.64
CA VAL A 26 4.61 4.00 -13.07
C VAL A 26 4.56 5.46 -13.55
N PRO A 27 5.64 6.00 -14.16
CA PRO A 27 5.68 7.39 -14.61
C PRO A 27 4.57 7.74 -15.61
N GLN A 28 4.15 6.79 -16.43
CA GLN A 28 3.04 6.96 -17.36
C GLN A 28 2.34 5.61 -17.53
N ALA A 29 1.04 5.57 -17.19
CA ALA A 29 0.25 4.35 -17.33
C ALA A 29 -0.20 4.18 -18.79
N ILE A 30 -0.09 2.98 -19.33
CA ILE A 30 -0.58 2.65 -20.69
C ILE A 30 -2.11 2.81 -20.77
N GLY A 31 -2.81 2.54 -19.68
CA GLY A 31 -4.27 2.66 -19.55
C GLY A 31 -4.70 3.88 -18.74
N ASP A 32 -4.03 5.02 -18.86
CA ASP A 32 -4.38 6.24 -18.11
C ASP A 32 -5.83 6.72 -18.35
N PHE A 33 -6.25 6.86 -19.60
CA PHE A 33 -7.59 7.33 -19.97
C PHE A 33 -8.72 6.39 -19.53
N PRO A 34 -8.67 5.04 -19.72
CA PRO A 34 -9.75 4.19 -19.22
C PRO A 34 -9.80 4.18 -17.68
N ILE A 35 -8.66 4.31 -16.98
CA ILE A 35 -8.65 4.43 -15.52
C ILE A 35 -9.35 5.72 -15.09
N LEU A 36 -8.98 6.87 -15.66
CA LEU A 36 -9.59 8.16 -15.30
C LEU A 36 -11.10 8.20 -15.59
N ARG A 37 -11.53 7.61 -16.71
CA ARG A 37 -12.95 7.45 -17.04
C ARG A 37 -13.67 6.56 -16.04
N ALA A 38 -13.12 5.39 -15.71
CA ALA A 38 -13.74 4.47 -14.75
C ALA A 38 -13.93 5.12 -13.37
N VAL A 39 -12.97 5.92 -12.90
CA VAL A 39 -13.09 6.66 -11.63
C VAL A 39 -14.20 7.73 -11.73
N ARG A 40 -14.30 8.47 -12.84
CA ARG A 40 -15.38 9.46 -13.08
C ARG A 40 -16.75 8.82 -13.15
N GLU A 41 -16.91 7.79 -13.98
CA GLU A 41 -18.17 7.12 -14.26
C GLU A 41 -18.74 6.42 -13.02
N SER A 42 -17.86 5.94 -12.14
CA SER A 42 -18.27 5.36 -10.85
C SER A 42 -18.64 6.40 -9.78
N GLY A 43 -18.46 7.70 -10.04
CA GLY A 43 -18.59 8.76 -9.03
C GLY A 43 -17.51 8.68 -7.94
N GLY A 44 -16.41 7.97 -8.23
CA GLY A 44 -15.30 7.79 -7.31
C GLY A 44 -14.34 8.97 -7.29
N PHE A 45 -13.20 8.75 -6.65
CA PHE A 45 -12.12 9.72 -6.55
C PHE A 45 -10.75 9.04 -6.67
N ALA A 46 -9.74 9.83 -6.98
CA ALA A 46 -8.35 9.41 -6.90
C ALA A 46 -7.68 10.16 -5.73
N THR A 47 -6.73 9.50 -5.05
CA THR A 47 -5.96 10.10 -3.96
C THR A 47 -4.49 9.70 -4.07
N ALA A 48 -3.60 10.42 -3.39
CA ALA A 48 -2.18 10.09 -3.28
C ALA A 48 -1.82 9.99 -1.80
N VAL A 49 -0.96 9.03 -1.48
CA VAL A 49 -0.42 8.80 -0.13
C VAL A 49 1.11 8.86 -0.17
N SER A 50 1.72 9.36 0.90
CA SER A 50 3.17 9.40 1.03
C SER A 50 3.78 8.02 1.29
N ASP A 51 5.04 7.82 0.91
CA ASP A 51 5.81 6.60 1.25
C ASP A 51 5.79 6.29 2.76
N ASP A 52 5.88 7.31 3.62
CA ASP A 52 5.82 7.10 5.07
C ASP A 52 4.47 6.52 5.52
N ALA A 53 3.38 7.01 4.95
CA ALA A 53 2.03 6.48 5.20
C ALA A 53 1.88 5.04 4.70
N ILE A 54 2.45 4.72 3.52
CA ILE A 54 2.48 3.35 3.00
C ILE A 54 3.26 2.44 3.95
N ALA A 55 4.44 2.86 4.41
CA ALA A 55 5.27 2.08 5.33
C ALA A 55 4.60 1.87 6.69
N ALA A 56 3.92 2.89 7.23
CA ALA A 56 3.16 2.79 8.47
C ALA A 56 2.00 1.80 8.33
N ALA A 57 1.18 1.95 7.27
CA ALA A 57 0.10 1.05 6.93
C ALA A 57 0.58 -0.40 6.75
N TRP A 58 1.72 -0.59 6.10
CA TRP A 58 2.29 -1.90 5.84
C TRP A 58 2.68 -2.63 7.14
N ARG A 59 3.32 -1.92 8.09
CA ARG A 59 3.66 -2.46 9.41
C ARG A 59 2.43 -2.74 10.26
N GLU A 60 1.47 -1.81 10.27
CA GLU A 60 0.22 -1.93 11.02
C GLU A 60 -0.56 -3.18 10.61
N VAL A 61 -0.81 -3.37 9.32
CA VAL A 61 -1.56 -4.57 8.84
C VAL A 61 -0.80 -5.86 9.14
N ALA A 62 0.53 -5.87 9.02
CA ALA A 62 1.31 -7.05 9.36
C ALA A 62 1.25 -7.40 10.85
N ALA A 63 1.25 -6.38 11.73
CA ALA A 63 1.22 -6.56 13.18
C ALA A 63 -0.17 -6.92 13.71
N GLU A 64 -1.20 -6.22 13.26
CA GLU A 64 -2.56 -6.31 13.81
C GLU A 64 -3.41 -7.38 13.11
N GLU A 65 -3.29 -7.52 11.78
CA GLU A 65 -4.12 -8.42 10.98
C GLU A 65 -3.38 -9.71 10.57
N GLY A 66 -2.06 -9.77 10.78
CA GLY A 66 -1.23 -10.91 10.39
C GLY A 66 -1.11 -11.10 8.87
N LEU A 67 -1.38 -10.04 8.08
CA LEU A 67 -1.31 -10.07 6.62
C LEU A 67 -0.08 -9.36 6.10
N LEU A 68 0.76 -10.08 5.35
CA LEU A 68 1.94 -9.51 4.71
C LEU A 68 1.58 -8.98 3.30
N LEU A 69 1.01 -7.79 3.26
CA LEU A 69 0.69 -7.07 2.01
C LEU A 69 1.95 -6.74 1.23
N CYS A 70 1.84 -6.50 -0.08
CA CYS A 70 2.86 -5.71 -0.78
C CYS A 70 2.69 -4.21 -0.45
N PRO A 71 3.73 -3.38 -0.63
CA PRO A 71 3.62 -1.94 -0.44
C PRO A 71 2.48 -1.28 -1.22
N GLU A 72 2.14 -1.76 -2.42
CA GLU A 72 1.01 -1.26 -3.21
C GLU A 72 -0.33 -1.59 -2.55
N GLY A 73 -0.46 -2.80 -2.00
CA GLY A 73 -1.62 -3.19 -1.20
C GLY A 73 -1.73 -2.34 0.06
N ALA A 74 -0.61 -2.11 0.75
CA ALA A 74 -0.56 -1.22 1.91
C ALA A 74 -0.92 0.24 1.54
N ALA A 75 -0.60 0.70 0.32
CA ALA A 75 -1.02 2.01 -0.16
C ALA A 75 -2.54 2.13 -0.25
N THR A 76 -3.26 1.06 -0.61
CA THR A 76 -4.73 1.07 -0.58
C THR A 76 -5.29 1.19 0.84
N TYR A 77 -4.64 0.57 1.84
CA TYR A 77 -5.03 0.70 3.24
C TYR A 77 -4.72 2.10 3.79
N ALA A 78 -3.56 2.67 3.47
CA ALA A 78 -3.22 4.05 3.80
C ALA A 78 -4.24 5.04 3.20
N ALA A 79 -4.61 4.85 1.93
CA ALA A 79 -5.61 5.66 1.25
C ALA A 79 -7.00 5.50 1.87
N TYR A 80 -7.39 4.28 2.26
CA TYR A 80 -8.64 4.04 2.97
C TYR A 80 -8.71 4.76 4.32
N LYS A 81 -7.63 4.70 5.13
CA LYS A 81 -7.55 5.44 6.41
C LYS A 81 -7.71 6.94 6.21
N GLN A 82 -7.06 7.49 5.18
CA GLN A 82 -7.20 8.90 4.82
C GLN A 82 -8.64 9.21 4.37
N ALA A 83 -9.21 8.39 3.48
CA ALA A 83 -10.57 8.58 2.97
C ALA A 83 -11.65 8.49 4.07
N LEU A 84 -11.46 7.65 5.08
CA LEU A 84 -12.30 7.61 6.28
C LEU A 84 -12.18 8.92 7.08
N ALA A 85 -10.96 9.40 7.32
CA ALA A 85 -10.71 10.63 8.07
C ALA A 85 -11.29 11.87 7.36
N ASP A 86 -11.19 11.89 6.03
CA ASP A 86 -11.69 12.96 5.17
C ASP A 86 -13.20 12.86 4.90
N GLY A 87 -13.85 11.80 5.38
CA GLY A 87 -15.29 11.55 5.20
C GLY A 87 -15.70 11.14 3.78
N GLN A 88 -14.73 10.84 2.90
CA GLN A 88 -14.99 10.32 1.56
C GLN A 88 -15.53 8.89 1.58
N VAL A 89 -15.17 8.13 2.62
CA VAL A 89 -15.73 6.81 2.93
C VAL A 89 -16.37 6.89 4.30
N ARG A 90 -17.60 6.38 4.46
CA ARG A 90 -18.28 6.39 5.76
C ARG A 90 -17.96 5.14 6.58
N PRO A 91 -18.01 5.21 7.93
CA PRO A 91 -17.72 4.06 8.79
C PRO A 91 -18.66 2.86 8.61
N ASP A 92 -19.86 3.07 8.06
CA ASP A 92 -20.86 2.03 7.78
C ASP A 92 -20.72 1.38 6.40
N GLU A 93 -19.81 1.88 5.55
CA GLU A 93 -19.59 1.35 4.21
C GLU A 93 -18.73 0.07 4.23
N ARG A 94 -18.96 -0.78 3.22
CA ARG A 94 -18.14 -1.98 3.00
C ARG A 94 -17.10 -1.69 1.94
N VAL A 95 -15.83 -1.88 2.31
CA VAL A 95 -14.68 -1.58 1.43
C VAL A 95 -13.91 -2.86 1.14
N VAL A 96 -13.47 -3.00 -0.11
CA VAL A 96 -12.58 -4.07 -0.54
C VAL A 96 -11.26 -3.43 -0.98
N LEU A 97 -10.16 -3.87 -0.37
CA LEU A 97 -8.81 -3.41 -0.67
C LEU A 97 -8.08 -4.46 -1.52
N PHE A 98 -7.63 -4.08 -2.71
CA PHE A 98 -6.95 -5.00 -3.62
C PHE A 98 -5.46 -5.07 -3.34
N ASN A 99 -5.03 -6.11 -2.63
CA ASN A 99 -3.62 -6.46 -2.50
C ASN A 99 -3.17 -7.34 -3.67
N CYS A 100 -2.49 -6.74 -4.64
CA CYS A 100 -2.17 -7.40 -5.91
C CYS A 100 -0.96 -8.34 -5.86
N ALA A 101 -0.18 -8.35 -4.76
CA ALA A 101 0.98 -9.21 -4.62
C ALA A 101 1.29 -9.55 -3.15
N SER A 102 2.11 -10.58 -2.94
CA SER A 102 2.69 -10.88 -1.63
C SER A 102 3.77 -9.87 -1.26
N GLY A 103 3.84 -9.48 0.02
CA GLY A 103 4.94 -8.66 0.53
C GLY A 103 6.32 -9.32 0.44
N LEU A 104 6.39 -10.65 0.27
CA LEU A 104 7.65 -11.37 0.04
C LEU A 104 8.34 -11.00 -1.28
N LYS A 105 7.69 -10.24 -2.16
CA LYS A 105 8.35 -9.67 -3.35
C LYS A 105 9.29 -8.50 -3.01
N TYR A 106 9.27 -8.01 -1.77
CA TYR A 106 10.09 -6.90 -1.31
C TYR A 106 11.14 -7.38 -0.29
N PRO A 107 12.26 -6.65 -0.14
CA PRO A 107 13.24 -6.96 0.89
C PRO A 107 12.59 -7.04 2.26
N MET A 108 12.78 -8.18 2.92
CA MET A 108 12.35 -8.38 4.30
C MET A 108 13.47 -7.91 5.25
N PRO A 109 13.12 -7.50 6.49
CA PRO A 109 14.12 -7.35 7.54
C PRO A 109 14.94 -8.63 7.66
N GLU A 110 16.20 -8.51 8.12
CA GLU A 110 17.01 -9.68 8.39
C GLU A 110 16.24 -10.64 9.30
N ALA A 111 16.26 -11.93 8.94
CA ALA A 111 15.81 -12.97 9.85
C ALA A 111 16.59 -12.79 11.16
N GLY A 112 15.88 -12.72 12.28
CA GLY A 112 16.45 -12.42 13.59
C GLY A 112 17.43 -13.49 14.09
N THR A 113 17.30 -13.93 15.34
CA THR A 113 18.25 -14.90 15.90
C THR A 113 18.20 -16.24 15.16
N PRO A 114 19.31 -16.72 14.56
CA PRO A 114 19.35 -18.05 13.95
C PRO A 114 19.12 -19.14 15.00
N LEU A 115 18.25 -20.09 14.70
CA LEU A 115 17.96 -21.22 15.58
C LEU A 115 18.68 -22.48 15.10
N LYS A 116 19.34 -23.19 16.03
CA LYS A 116 19.94 -24.50 15.75
C LYS A 116 18.87 -25.57 15.75
N LEU A 117 18.66 -26.21 14.60
CA LEU A 117 17.76 -27.35 14.48
C LEU A 117 18.17 -28.47 15.46
N GLY A 118 17.23 -28.92 16.29
CA GLY A 118 17.46 -29.94 17.33
C GLY A 118 18.23 -29.47 18.57
N GLY A 119 18.58 -28.18 18.65
CA GLY A 119 19.17 -27.57 19.85
C GLY A 119 18.11 -27.09 20.85
N PRO A 120 18.49 -26.82 22.11
CA PRO A 120 17.61 -26.16 23.07
C PRO A 120 17.24 -24.76 22.57
N ILE A 121 15.96 -24.37 22.74
CA ILE A 121 15.43 -23.06 22.34
C ILE A 121 15.32 -22.17 23.57
N ASP A 122 15.94 -20.99 23.51
CA ASP A 122 15.79 -19.94 24.53
C ASP A 122 14.61 -19.02 24.16
N TRP A 123 13.43 -19.37 24.67
CA TRP A 123 12.18 -18.64 24.39
C TRP A 123 12.15 -17.22 24.97
N GLN A 124 12.93 -16.96 26.03
CA GLN A 124 13.00 -15.62 26.64
C GLN A 124 13.75 -14.66 25.72
N LYS A 125 14.85 -15.10 25.08
CA LYS A 125 15.56 -14.28 24.09
C LYS A 125 14.74 -14.01 22.84
N LEU A 126 13.91 -14.95 22.40
CA LEU A 126 13.10 -14.78 21.19
C LEU A 126 11.94 -13.79 21.34
N THR A 127 11.45 -13.58 22.56
CA THR A 127 10.28 -12.72 22.84
C THR A 127 10.63 -11.25 23.12
N GLN A 128 11.89 -10.94 23.43
CA GLN A 128 12.37 -9.58 23.69
C GLN A 128 12.75 -8.79 22.42
N ALA A 129 12.75 -9.44 21.26
CA ALA A 129 13.17 -8.85 19.97
C ALA A 129 12.00 -8.38 19.09
N ARG A 130 10.79 -8.25 19.65
CA ARG A 130 9.58 -7.80 18.94
C ARG A 130 9.30 -6.33 19.18
#